data_AF-A0A9P6MCH1-F1
#
_entry.id   AF-A0A9P6MCH1-F1
#
_cell.length_a   1.000
_cell.length_b   1.000
_cell.length_c   1.000
_cell.angle_alpha   90.00
_cell.angle_beta   90.00
_cell.angle_gamma   90.00
#
_symmetry.space_group_name_H-M   'P 1'
#
loop_
_entity.id
_entity.type
_entity.pdbx_description
1 polymer ?
#
loop_
_entity_poly.entity_id
_entity_poly.type
_entity_poly.pdbx_seq_one_letter_code
_entity_poly.pdbx_strand_id
1 'polypeptide(L)'
;MSQDILRYTTRDHIVNAIIAHLGVTEGDWILFEKDVEHFGDICPDFQASRAREVLQSLAKAERDHDAEAFKMACQEMNRLNTSGMQDWQVELFLNEKRKLEDSSLL
;
A
#
# COMPACT_ATOMS: atom_id res chain seq x y z
N MET A 1 -19.74 -5.26 25.52
CA MET A 1 -18.31 -5.47 25.25
C MET A 1 -18.18 -5.69 23.75
N SER A 2 -17.42 -4.81 23.10
CA SER A 2 -17.56 -4.53 21.68
C SER A 2 -17.12 -5.68 20.78
N GLN A 3 -17.90 -5.94 19.72
CA GLN A 3 -17.54 -6.84 18.61
C GLN A 3 -16.40 -6.27 17.73
N ASP A 4 -15.82 -5.11 18.08
CA ASP A 4 -14.79 -4.40 17.31
C ASP A 4 -13.45 -5.13 17.16
N ILE A 5 -13.19 -6.18 17.95
CA ILE A 5 -11.92 -6.94 17.88
C ILE A 5 -11.78 -7.67 16.52
N LEU A 6 -12.89 -8.01 15.87
CA LEU A 6 -12.91 -8.74 14.60
C LEU A 6 -13.14 -7.83 13.37
N ARG A 7 -12.89 -6.52 13.49
CA ARG A 7 -13.17 -5.56 12.41
C ARG A 7 -12.26 -5.73 11.18
N TYR A 8 -11.08 -6.33 11.36
CA TYR A 8 -10.11 -6.51 10.29
C TYR A 8 -10.03 -7.97 9.85
N THR A 9 -10.08 -8.18 8.55
CA THR A 9 -9.74 -9.47 7.95
C THR A 9 -8.22 -9.67 7.99
N THR A 10 -7.77 -10.93 7.85
CA THR A 10 -6.33 -11.25 7.70
C THR A 10 -5.68 -10.43 6.59
N ARG A 11 -6.39 -10.25 5.47
CA ARG A 11 -5.97 -9.39 4.36
C ARG A 11 -5.74 -7.94 4.81
N ASP A 12 -6.65 -7.36 5.58
CA ASP A 12 -6.53 -5.96 6.01
C ASP A 12 -5.33 -5.79 6.97
N HIS A 13 -5.07 -6.79 7.81
CA HIS A 13 -3.87 -6.82 8.65
C HIS A 13 -2.58 -6.89 7.83
N ILE A 14 -2.53 -7.75 6.81
CA ILE A 14 -1.37 -7.88 5.91
C ILE A 14 -1.12 -6.55 5.20
N VAL A 15 -2.15 -5.97 4.60
CA VAL A 15 -2.05 -4.70 3.88
C VAL A 15 -1.53 -3.59 4.80
N ASN A 16 -2.10 -3.46 6.00
CA ASN A 16 -1.64 -2.46 6.96
C ASN A 16 -0.19 -2.71 7.41
N ALA A 17 0.22 -3.97 7.58
CA ALA A 17 1.59 -4.30 7.95
C ALA A 17 2.59 -3.91 6.85
N ILE A 18 2.30 -4.22 5.59
CA ILE A 18 3.13 -3.85 4.44
C ILE A 18 3.29 -2.32 4.34
N ILE A 19 2.17 -1.58 4.45
CA ILE A 19 2.20 -0.11 4.36
C ILE A 19 2.91 0.51 5.57
N ALA A 20 2.72 -0.06 6.77
CA ALA A 20 3.44 0.40 7.96
C ALA A 20 4.96 0.18 7.82
N HIS A 21 5.36 -0.94 7.22
CA HIS A 21 6.78 -1.23 6.99
C HIS A 21 7.42 -0.23 6.01
N LEU A 22 6.70 0.17 4.96
CA LEU A 22 7.14 1.27 4.07
C LEU A 22 7.41 2.56 4.85
N GLY A 23 6.53 2.91 5.80
CA GLY A 23 6.71 4.09 6.64
C GLY A 23 7.93 4.00 7.57
N VAL A 24 8.15 2.85 8.20
CA VAL A 24 9.28 2.63 9.13
C VAL A 24 10.63 2.58 8.39
N THR A 25 10.62 2.18 7.12
CA THR A 25 11.81 2.07 6.27
C THR A 25 12.08 3.34 5.45
N GLU A 26 11.36 4.42 5.73
CA GLU A 26 11.49 5.72 5.07
C GLU A 26 11.27 5.69 3.54
N GLY A 27 10.50 4.72 3.04
CA GLY A 27 10.24 4.55 1.61
C GLY A 27 11.12 3.50 0.92
N ASP A 28 11.53 2.42 1.59
CA ASP A 28 12.21 1.30 0.93
C ASP A 28 11.21 0.47 0.10
N TRP A 29 11.06 0.85 -1.16
CA TRP A 29 10.16 0.18 -2.11
C TRP A 29 10.63 -1.20 -2.55
N ILE A 30 11.92 -1.53 -2.42
CA ILE A 30 12.44 -2.87 -2.69
C ILE A 30 11.96 -3.83 -1.60
N LEU A 31 12.00 -3.39 -0.35
CA LEU A 31 11.50 -4.15 0.78
C LEU A 31 9.98 -4.29 0.74
N PHE A 32 9.28 -3.22 0.36
CA PHE A 32 7.83 -3.26 0.13
C PHE A 32 7.42 -4.33 -0.89
N GLU A 33 8.10 -4.42 -2.03
CA GLU A 33 7.83 -5.46 -3.04
C GLU A 33 8.06 -6.87 -2.49
N LYS A 34 9.15 -7.06 -1.74
CA LYS A 34 9.45 -8.34 -1.09
C LYS A 34 8.38 -8.74 -0.08
N ASP A 35 7.84 -7.79 0.68
CA ASP A 35 6.76 -8.11 1.62
C ASP A 35 5.48 -8.51 0.87
N VAL A 36 5.14 -7.80 -0.22
CA VAL A 36 3.99 -8.14 -1.06
C VAL A 36 4.11 -9.54 -1.66
N GLU A 37 5.30 -9.92 -2.10
CA GLU A 37 5.61 -11.28 -2.57
C GLU A 37 5.51 -12.30 -1.43
N HIS A 38 6.21 -12.05 -0.32
CA HIS A 38 6.25 -12.94 0.84
C HIS A 38 4.85 -13.25 1.38
N PHE A 39 4.04 -12.22 1.63
CA PHE A 39 2.67 -12.41 2.09
C PHE A 39 1.77 -13.05 1.03
N GLY A 40 2.03 -12.80 -0.25
CA GLY A 40 1.36 -13.47 -1.36
C GLY A 40 1.62 -14.97 -1.41
N ASP A 41 2.83 -15.40 -1.04
CA ASP A 41 3.20 -16.81 -1.04
C ASP A 41 2.63 -17.58 0.15
N ILE A 42 2.54 -16.94 1.32
CA ILE A 42 2.11 -17.60 2.56
C ILE A 42 0.61 -17.45 2.86
N CYS A 43 -0.10 -16.52 2.21
CA CYS A 43 -1.51 -16.24 2.44
C CYS A 43 -2.32 -16.28 1.14
N PRO A 44 -2.99 -17.41 0.80
CA PRO A 44 -3.76 -17.56 -0.44
C PRO A 44 -4.89 -16.53 -0.61
N ASP A 45 -5.53 -16.11 0.49
CA ASP A 45 -6.57 -15.08 0.47
C ASP A 45 -6.01 -13.72 0.03
N PHE A 46 -4.85 -13.33 0.55
CA PHE A 46 -4.16 -12.12 0.10
C PHE A 46 -3.62 -12.28 -1.33
N GLN A 47 -3.11 -13.46 -1.70
CA GLN A 47 -2.60 -13.76 -3.04
C GLN A 47 -3.64 -13.49 -4.14
N ALA A 48 -4.88 -13.91 -3.92
CA ALA A 48 -6.00 -13.71 -4.83
C ALA A 48 -6.71 -12.36 -4.66
N SER A 49 -6.24 -11.51 -3.73
CA SER A 49 -6.92 -10.28 -3.41
C SER A 49 -6.59 -9.14 -4.36
N ARG A 50 -7.59 -8.30 -4.64
CA ARG A 50 -7.40 -7.00 -5.30
C ARG A 50 -6.40 -6.10 -4.55
N ALA A 51 -6.28 -6.27 -3.22
CA ALA A 51 -5.35 -5.50 -2.42
C ALA A 51 -3.89 -5.76 -2.81
N ARG A 52 -3.52 -7.02 -3.07
CA ARG A 52 -2.19 -7.37 -3.58
C ARG A 52 -1.91 -6.69 -4.91
N GLU A 53 -2.85 -6.73 -5.85
CA GLU A 53 -2.70 -6.09 -7.16
C GLU A 53 -2.50 -4.57 -7.05
N VAL A 54 -3.21 -3.92 -6.12
CA VAL A 54 -3.05 -2.49 -5.85
C VAL A 54 -1.67 -2.17 -5.26
N LEU A 55 -1.19 -2.97 -4.31
CA LEU A 55 0.16 -2.80 -3.74
C LEU A 55 1.23 -3.01 -4.82
N GLN A 56 1.08 -4.01 -5.69
CA GLN A 56 1.99 -4.20 -6.83
C GLN A 56 1.96 -3.01 -7.80
N SER A 57 0.79 -2.41 -8.01
CA SER A 57 0.63 -1.22 -8.85
C SER A 57 1.32 0.01 -8.24
N LEU A 58 1.27 0.18 -6.91
CA LEU A 58 2.03 1.23 -6.21
C LEU A 58 3.54 1.07 -6.40
N ALA A 59 4.05 -0.13 -6.16
CA ALA A 59 5.48 -0.41 -6.29
C ALA A 59 5.98 -0.23 -7.73
N LYS A 60 5.20 -0.70 -8.71
CA LYS A 60 5.49 -0.48 -10.13
C LYS A 60 5.51 1.00 -10.48
N ALA A 61 4.53 1.78 -10.01
CA ALA A 61 4.46 3.20 -10.31
C ALA A 61 5.66 3.96 -9.74
N GLU A 62 6.12 3.62 -8.55
CA GLU A 62 7.35 4.21 -8.00
C GLU A 62 8.59 3.78 -8.82
N ARG A 63 8.74 2.49 -9.11
CA ARG A 63 9.87 2.01 -9.91
C ARG A 63 9.96 2.68 -11.28
N ASP A 64 8.82 2.94 -11.90
CA ASP A 64 8.72 3.60 -13.21
C ASP A 64 8.77 5.14 -13.09
N HIS A 65 8.86 5.70 -11.88
CA HIS A 65 8.76 7.13 -11.55
C HIS A 65 7.52 7.81 -12.16
N ASP A 66 6.38 7.10 -12.17
CA ASP A 66 5.11 7.55 -12.75
C ASP A 66 4.16 8.05 -11.64
N ALA A 67 4.17 9.36 -11.41
CA ALA A 67 3.35 10.01 -10.39
C ALA A 67 1.84 9.88 -10.65
N GLU A 68 1.39 9.80 -11.90
CA GLU A 68 -0.05 9.66 -12.20
C GLU A 68 -0.49 8.20 -11.98
N ALA A 69 0.31 7.22 -12.39
CA ALA A 69 0.06 5.82 -12.06
C ALA A 69 0.02 5.60 -10.53
N PHE A 70 0.94 6.25 -9.79
CA PHE A 70 0.99 6.18 -8.34
C PHE A 70 -0.30 6.74 -7.71
N LYS A 71 -0.73 7.92 -8.16
CA LYS A 71 -1.97 8.56 -7.74
C LYS A 71 -3.20 7.68 -8.03
N MET A 72 -3.25 7.05 -9.20
CA MET A 72 -4.34 6.14 -9.57
C MET A 72 -4.35 4.90 -8.66
N ALA A 73 -3.18 4.34 -8.33
CA ALA A 73 -3.07 3.22 -7.40
C ALA A 73 -3.51 3.61 -5.96
N CYS A 74 -3.17 4.82 -5.50
CA CYS A 74 -3.68 5.34 -4.22
C CYS A 74 -5.20 5.50 -4.20
N GLN A 75 -5.82 5.91 -5.31
CA GLN A 75 -7.28 5.99 -5.42
C GLN A 75 -7.92 4.60 -5.34
N GLU A 76 -7.33 3.60 -5.99
CA GLU A 76 -7.78 2.22 -5.88
C GLU A 76 -7.61 1.69 -4.45
N MET A 77 -6.49 2.01 -3.79
CA MET A 77 -6.24 1.67 -2.39
C MET A 77 -7.33 2.24 -1.46
N ASN A 78 -7.75 3.49 -1.70
CA ASN A 78 -8.86 4.12 -0.98
C ASN A 78 -10.21 3.41 -1.18
N ARG A 79 -10.42 2.79 -2.35
CA ARG A 79 -11.66 2.06 -2.67
C ARG A 79 -11.72 0.66 -2.08
N LEU A 80 -10.59 0.09 -1.67
CA LEU A 80 -10.54 -1.26 -1.07
C LEU A 80 -11.28 -1.34 0.25
N ASN A 81 -11.24 -0.27 1.05
CA ASN A 81 -11.91 -0.20 2.34
C ASN A 81 -13.20 0.60 2.22
N THR A 82 -14.31 0.06 2.73
CA THR A 82 -15.60 0.76 2.77
C THR A 82 -15.55 2.07 3.57
N SER A 83 -14.59 2.20 4.49
CA SER A 83 -14.33 3.42 5.27
C SER A 83 -13.22 4.31 4.70
N GLY A 84 -12.68 3.98 3.53
CA GLY A 84 -11.50 4.66 2.97
C GLY A 84 -10.17 4.22 3.60
N MET A 85 -9.09 4.83 3.12
CA MET A 85 -7.77 4.74 3.76
C MET A 85 -7.76 5.45 5.12
N GLN A 86 -6.94 4.93 6.04
CA GLN A 86 -6.72 5.57 7.33
C GLN A 86 -5.81 6.80 7.16
N ASP A 87 -5.95 7.81 8.03
CA ASP A 87 -5.23 9.07 7.94
C ASP A 87 -3.70 8.88 7.83
N TRP A 88 -3.12 7.96 8.61
CA TRP A 88 -1.68 7.68 8.55
C TRP A 88 -1.22 7.10 7.20
N GLN A 89 -2.08 6.34 6.51
CA GLN A 89 -1.78 5.81 5.17
C GLN A 89 -1.84 6.94 4.15
N VAL A 90 -2.81 7.83 4.29
CA VAL A 90 -2.96 9.01 3.43
C VAL A 90 -1.75 9.91 3.56
N GLU A 91 -1.34 10.25 4.78
CA GLU A 91 -0.15 11.07 5.04
C GLU A 91 1.13 10.45 4.46
N LEU A 92 1.31 9.14 4.65
CA LEU A 92 2.45 8.41 4.08
C LEU A 92 2.46 8.50 2.55
N PHE A 93 1.36 8.14 1.88
CA PHE A 93 1.32 8.16 0.42
C PHE A 93 1.39 9.57 -0.17
N LEU A 94 0.90 10.60 0.54
CA LEU A 94 1.11 11.99 0.15
C LEU A 94 2.59 12.39 0.23
N ASN A 95 3.32 11.91 1.24
CA ASN A 95 4.77 12.13 1.34
C ASN A 95 5.51 11.49 0.17
N GLU A 96 5.23 10.22 -0.12
CA GLU A 96 5.87 9.49 -1.22
C GLU A 96 5.54 10.09 -2.59
N LYS A 97 4.28 10.48 -2.81
CA LYS A 97 3.87 11.18 -4.03
C LYS A 97 4.64 12.49 -4.24
N ARG A 98 4.85 13.28 -3.18
CA ARG A 98 5.65 14.52 -3.27
C ARG A 98 7.10 14.24 -3.64
N LYS A 99 7.73 13.22 -3.06
CA LYS A 99 9.09 12.80 -3.41
C LYS A 99 9.20 12.44 -4.90
N LEU A 100 8.21 11.72 -5.42
CA LEU A 100 8.08 11.36 -6.83
C LEU A 100 7.95 12.59 -7.74
N GLU A 101 7.06 13.52 -7.40
CA GLU A 101 6.83 14.75 -8.16
C GLU A 101 8.08 15.68 -8.14
N ASP A 102 8.74 15.81 -6.99
CA ASP A 102 9.96 16.62 -6.84
C ASP A 102 11.17 16.00 -7.57
N SER A 103 11.27 14.66 -7.58
CA SER A 103 12.33 13.95 -8.31
C SER A 103 12.18 14.05 -9.83
N SER A 104 10.95 14.23 -10.32
CA SER A 104 10.67 14.42 -11.76
C SER A 104 11.10 15.79 -12.30
N LEU A 105 11.44 16.74 -11.42
CA LEU A 105 11.87 18.11 -11.76
C LEU A 105 13.40 18.27 -11.82
N LEU A 106 14.17 17.21 -11.57
CA LEU A 106 15.63 17.14 -11.73
C LEU A 106 16.03 16.40 -13.01
#